data_AF-A0A964QL84-F1
#
_entry.id   AF-A0A964QL84-F1
#
_cell.length_a   1.000
_cell.length_b   1.000
_cell.length_c   1.000
_cell.angle_alpha   90.00
_cell.angle_beta   90.00
_cell.angle_gamma   90.00
#
_symmetry.space_group_name_H-M   'P 1'
#
loop_
_entity.id
_entity.type
_entity.pdbx_description
1 polymer ?
#
loop_
_entity_poly.entity_id
_entity_poly.type
_entity_poly.pdbx_seq_one_letter_code
_entity_poly.pdbx_strand_id
1 'polypeptide(L)' 'VLRGLGPERLIWGTDWPPSSRGLTYRQNLEIVRTIAGVGEKELELILGGNAARVFGI' A
#
# COMPACT_ATOMS: atom_id res chain seq x y z
N VAL A 1 -1.60 10.58 8.15
CA VAL A 1 -1.28 9.16 8.43
C VAL A 1 0.20 8.85 8.21
N LEU A 2 0.76 9.03 7.00
CA LEU A 2 2.20 8.85 6.72
C LEU A 2 3.13 9.61 7.71
N ARG A 3 2.80 10.87 8.01
CA ARG A 3 3.60 11.70 8.94
C ARG A 3 3.69 11.19 10.39
N GLY A 4 2.80 10.28 10.81
CA GLY A 4 2.76 9.78 12.18
C GLY A 4 3.32 8.36 12.36
N LEU A 5 3.33 7.55 11.29
CA LEU A 5 3.76 6.15 11.35
C LEU A 5 5.10 5.90 10.65
N GLY A 6 5.44 6.68 9.63
CA GLY A 6 6.54 6.38 8.73
C GLY A 6 6.19 5.29 7.70
N PRO A 7 6.77 5.35 6.48
CA PRO A 7 6.52 4.37 5.41
C PRO A 7 6.91 2.94 5.79
N GLU A 8 7.88 2.75 6.69
CA GLU A 8 8.38 1.44 7.15
C GLU A 8 7.39 0.64 8.03
N ARG A 9 6.28 1.27 8.43
CA ARG A 9 5.24 0.66 9.27
C ARG A 9 3.88 0.51 8.58
N LEU A 10 3.84 0.71 7.26
CA LEU A 10 2.63 0.63 6.46
C LEU A 10 2.67 -0.59 5.53
N ILE A 11 1.56 -1.32 5.45
CA ILE A 11 1.38 -2.42 4.51
C ILE A 11 0.12 -2.12 3.69
N TRP A 12 0.24 -2.15 2.37
CA TRP A 12 -0.91 -2.07 1.48
C TRP A 12 -1.67 -3.40 1.45
N GLY A 13 -2.99 -3.31 1.51
CA GLY A 13 -3.91 -4.43 1.33
C GLY A 13 -5.15 -3.95 0.58
N THR A 14 -5.65 -4.79 -0.33
CA THR A 14 -6.73 -4.40 -1.25
C THR A 14 -8.10 -4.44 -0.60
N ASP A 15 -8.25 -5.19 0.49
CA ASP A 15 -9.54 -5.57 1.09
C ASP A 15 -10.52 -6.11 0.03
N TRP A 16 -10.01 -6.87 -0.93
CA TRP A 16 -10.83 -7.59 -1.89
C TRP A 16 -11.38 -8.87 -1.24
N PRO A 17 -12.66 -9.26 -1.47
CA PRO A 17 -13.63 -8.66 -2.38
C PRO A 17 -14.44 -7.44 -1.91
N PRO A 18 -14.56 -7.08 -0.61
CA PRO A 18 -15.39 -5.94 -0.19
C PRO A 18 -15.17 -4.63 -0.97
N SER A 19 -13.91 -4.25 -1.21
CA SER A 19 -13.55 -3.01 -1.92
C SER A 19 -14.02 -2.95 -3.37
N SER A 20 -14.33 -4.10 -3.98
CA SER A 20 -14.78 -4.19 -5.39
C SER A 20 -16.10 -3.48 -5.70
N ARG A 21 -16.87 -3.11 -4.65
CA ARG A 21 -18.10 -2.32 -4.79
C ARG A 21 -17.84 -0.87 -5.24
N GLY A 22 -16.66 -0.33 -4.95
CA GLY A 22 -16.30 1.06 -5.25
C GLY A 22 -15.10 1.22 -6.17
N LEU A 23 -14.21 0.22 -6.24
CA LEU A 23 -12.95 0.29 -6.97
C LEU A 23 -12.64 -1.06 -7.61
N THR A 24 -12.16 -1.06 -8.84
CA THR A 24 -11.47 -2.23 -9.38
C THR A 24 -10.15 -2.45 -8.63
N TYR A 25 -9.64 -3.69 -8.64
CA TYR A 25 -8.33 -4.00 -8.06
C TYR A 25 -7.22 -3.08 -8.61
N ARG A 26 -7.25 -2.80 -9.91
CA ARG A 26 -6.31 -1.88 -10.57
C ARG A 26 -6.43 -0.47 -10.01
N GLN A 27 -7.65 0.05 -9.88
CA GLN A 27 -7.86 1.40 -9.31
C GLN A 27 -7.35 1.48 -7.87
N ASN A 28 -7.58 0.43 -7.05
CA ASN A 28 -7.08 0.37 -5.69
C ASN A 28 -5.54 0.51 -5.63
N LEU A 29 -4.81 -0.22 -6.49
CA LEU A 29 -3.35 -0.15 -6.56
C LEU A 29 -2.85 1.20 -7.09
N GLU A 30 -3.46 1.71 -8.16
CA GLU A 30 -2.99 2.95 -8.81
C GLU A 30 -3.22 4.19 -7.95
N ILE A 31 -4.24 4.21 -7.09
CA ILE A 31 -4.43 5.29 -6.11
C ILE A 31 -3.19 5.40 -5.20
N VAL A 32 -2.63 4.29 -4.75
CA VAL A 32 -1.43 4.32 -3.90
C VAL A 32 -0.23 4.82 -4.69
N ARG A 33 -0.04 4.37 -5.93
CA ARG A 33 1.10 4.77 -6.77
C ARG A 33 1.09 6.23 -7.20
N THR A 34 -0.09 6.80 -7.41
CA THR A 34 -0.23 8.12 -8.06
C THR A 34 -0.71 9.21 -7.13
N ILE A 35 -1.45 8.88 -6.07
CA ILE A 35 -2.14 9.86 -5.21
C ILE A 35 -1.53 9.92 -3.80
N ALA A 36 -0.87 8.87 -3.32
CA ALA A 36 -0.37 8.82 -1.94
C ALA A 36 0.73 9.84 -1.62
N GLY A 37 1.37 10.43 -2.64
CA GLY A 37 2.37 11.49 -2.45
C GLY A 37 3.66 11.00 -1.78
N VAL A 38 4.04 9.75 -2.04
CA VAL A 38 5.25 9.10 -1.51
C VAL A 38 6.25 8.82 -2.63
N GLY A 39 7.53 8.78 -2.28
CA GLY A 39 8.61 8.45 -3.21
C GLY A 39 8.64 6.97 -3.59
N GLU A 40 9.39 6.64 -4.64
CA GLU A 40 9.50 5.28 -5.17
C GLU A 40 9.96 4.25 -4.13
N LYS A 41 10.99 4.58 -3.33
CA LYS A 41 11.49 3.72 -2.25
C LYS A 41 10.45 3.47 -1.15
N GLU A 42 9.61 4.47 -0.88
CA GLU A 42 8.54 4.34 0.11
C GLU A 42 7.41 3.45 -0.43
N LEU A 43 7.09 3.57 -1.73
CA LEU A 43 6.14 2.67 -2.40
C LEU A 43 6.61 1.22 -2.36
N GLU A 44 7.90 0.95 -2.59
CA GLU A 44 8.44 -0.41 -2.50
C GLU A 44 8.23 -1.03 -1.10
N LEU A 45 8.46 -0.23 -0.04
CA LEU A 45 8.20 -0.66 1.33
C LEU A 45 6.71 -0.93 1.56
N ILE A 46 5.84 0.00 1.14
CA ILE A 46 4.40 -0.05 1.40
C ILE A 46 3.71 -1.18 0.62
N LEU A 47 4.08 -1.37 -0.65
CA LEU A 47 3.42 -2.30 -1.57
C LEU A 47 3.89 -3.75 -1.44
N GLY A 48 4.93 -4.02 -0.64
CA GLY A 48 5.38 -5.39 -0.42
C GLY A 48 6.53 -5.56 0.56
N GLY A 49 7.50 -4.63 0.59
CA GLY A 49 8.70 -4.80 1.41
C GLY A 49 8.42 -4.97 2.90
N ASN A 50 7.48 -4.20 3.45
CA ASN A 50 7.07 -4.33 4.85
C ASN A 50 6.29 -5.63 5.10
N ALA A 51 5.45 -6.06 4.17
CA ALA A 51 4.74 -7.32 4.28
C ALA A 51 5.72 -8.51 4.28
N ALA A 52 6.70 -8.50 3.37
CA ALA A 52 7.75 -9.51 3.30
C ALA A 52 8.51 -9.62 4.63
N ARG A 53 8.94 -8.47 5.19
CA ARG A 53 9.60 -8.40 6.49
C ARG A 53 8.73 -8.93 7.64
N VAL A 54 7.44 -8.62 7.66
CA VAL A 54 6.52 -9.02 8.73
C VAL A 54 6.15 -10.51 8.64
N PHE A 55 5.95 -11.03 7.43
CA PHE A 55 5.54 -12.42 7.20
C PHE A 55 6.72 -13.38 7.01
N GLY A 56 7.96 -12.88 6.91
CA GLY A 56 9.16 -13.70 6.78
C GLY A 56 9.29 -14.40 5.42
N ILE A 57 8.90 -13.71 4.34
CA ILE A 57 8.97 -14.20 2.94
C ILE A 57 9.95 -13.42 2.09
#